data_AF-A0A4Q1KAI1-F1
#
_entry.id   AF-A0A4Q1KAI1-F1
#
_cell.length_a   1.000
_cell.length_b   1.000
_cell.length_c   1.000
_cell.angle_alpha   90.00
_cell.angle_beta   90.00
_cell.angle_gamma   90.00
#
_symmetry.space_group_name_H-M   'P 1'
#
loop_
_entity.id
_entity.type
_entity.pdbx_description
1 polymer ?
#
loop_
_entity_poly.entity_id
_entity_poly.type
_entity_poly.pdbx_seq_one_letter_code
_entity_poly.pdbx_strand_id
1 'polypeptide(L)' 'MKTRLLTNWHVMRWVRLAFAGFLFANAYETRQWIFVPMGLFFLLQAVFNWGCGLQGNCSVNYKKESHE' A
#
# COMPACT_ATOMS: atom_id res chain seq x y z
N MET A 1 -4.70 11.07 19.30
CA MET A 1 -4.71 10.42 17.97
C MET A 1 -3.31 10.21 17.35
N LYS A 2 -2.21 10.34 18.10
CA LYS A 2 -0.84 10.09 17.58
C LYS A 2 -0.47 8.60 17.52
N THR A 3 -1.15 7.78 18.30
CA THR A 3 -0.85 6.36 18.50
C THR A 3 -1.25 5.49 17.31
N ARG A 4 -2.31 5.81 16.56
CA ARG A 4 -2.74 5.03 15.37
C ARG A 4 -1.82 5.20 14.15
N LEU A 5 -1.07 6.30 14.10
CA LEU A 5 -0.09 6.56 13.04
C LEU A 5 1.22 5.80 13.27
N LEU A 6 1.51 5.40 14.53
CA LEU A 6 2.76 4.74 14.92
C LEU A 6 2.56 3.31 15.45
N THR A 7 1.34 2.95 15.87
CA THR A 7 0.93 1.59 16.24
C THR A 7 0.14 1.03 15.06
N ASN A 8 0.47 -0.19 14.62
CA ASN A 8 -0.06 -0.83 13.40
C ASN A 8 0.62 -0.44 12.07
N TRP A 9 1.94 -0.17 12.09
CA TRP A 9 2.70 -0.02 10.85
C TRP A 9 2.88 -1.39 10.16
N HIS A 10 1.88 -1.79 9.37
CA HIS A 10 1.91 -3.02 8.58
C HIS A 10 3.16 -3.04 7.69
N VAL A 11 3.88 -4.17 7.69
CA VAL A 11 5.05 -4.43 6.84
C VAL A 11 4.82 -4.01 5.39
N MET A 12 3.59 -4.20 4.88
CA MET A 12 3.17 -3.81 3.54
C MET A 12 3.39 -2.31 3.21
N ARG A 13 3.30 -1.41 4.21
CA ARG A 13 3.54 0.03 4.01
C ARG A 13 5.01 0.33 3.74
N TRP A 14 5.91 -0.35 4.44
CA TRP A 14 7.36 -0.26 4.19
C TRP A 14 7.72 -0.84 2.82
N VAL A 15 7.12 -1.97 2.44
CA VAL A 15 7.33 -2.60 1.12
C VAL A 15 6.93 -1.63 0.00
N ARG A 16 5.76 -0.99 0.08
CA ARG A 16 5.32 -0.01 -0.92
C ARG A 16 6.24 1.22 -0.98
N LEU A 17 6.69 1.73 0.17
CA LEU A 17 7.65 2.84 0.21
C LEU A 17 8.99 2.47 -0.43
N ALA A 18 9.53 1.30 -0.12
CA ALA A 18 10.77 0.81 -0.71
C ALA A 18 10.62 0.66 -2.23
N PHE A 19 9.49 0.13 -2.70
CA PHE A 19 9.21 -0.04 -4.13
C PHE A 19 9.06 1.30 -4.86
N ALA A 20 8.39 2.28 -4.25
CA ALA A 20 8.32 3.64 -4.80
C ALA A 20 9.72 4.27 -4.93
N GLY A 21 10.56 4.14 -3.89
CA GLY A 21 11.94 4.60 -3.94
C GLY A 21 12.78 3.92 -5.02
N PHE A 22 12.62 2.60 -5.18
CA PHE A 22 13.25 1.84 -6.26
C PHE A 22 12.84 2.35 -7.64
N LEU A 23 11.55 2.59 -7.87
CA LEU A 23 11.06 3.12 -9.15
C LEU A 23 11.61 4.52 -9.44
N PHE A 24 11.71 5.40 -8.44
CA PHE A 24 12.33 6.72 -8.62
C PHE A 24 13.83 6.64 -8.89
N ALA A 25 14.56 5.74 -8.22
CA ALA A 25 15.97 5.51 -8.51
C ALA A 25 16.19 5.02 -9.96
N ASN A 26 15.34 4.09 -10.43
CA ASN A 26 15.36 3.66 -11.82
C ASN A 26 14.97 4.78 -12.79
N ALA A 27 14.01 5.63 -12.42
CA ALA A 27 13.62 6.80 -13.21
C ALA A 27 14.81 7.77 -13.40
N TYR A 28 15.64 7.92 -12.37
CA TYR A 28 16.84 8.76 -12.42
C TYR A 28 17.93 8.16 -13.32
N GLU A 29 18.27 6.88 -13.11
CA GLU A 29 19.31 6.18 -13.90
C GLU A 29 18.94 6.08 -15.38
N THR A 30 17.73 5.61 -15.68
CA THR A 30 17.29 5.36 -17.06
C THR A 30 16.74 6.62 -17.75
N ARG A 31 16.53 7.71 -17.01
CA ARG A 31 15.84 8.93 -17.44
C ARG A 31 14.47 8.68 -18.09
N GLN A 32 13.86 7.52 -17.83
CA GLN A 32 12.54 7.21 -18.36
C GLN A 32 11.46 7.78 -17.46
N TRP A 33 10.70 8.72 -18.02
CA TRP A 33 9.66 9.47 -17.32
C TRP A 33 8.48 8.60 -16.87
N ILE A 34 8.28 7.41 -17.47
CA ILE A 34 7.18 6.51 -17.13
C ILE A 34 7.27 5.96 -15.70
N PHE A 35 8.48 5.86 -15.15
CA PHE A 35 8.68 5.37 -13.78
C PHE A 35 8.26 6.40 -12.72
N VAL A 36 8.18 7.69 -13.08
CA VAL A 36 7.76 8.76 -12.16
C VAL A 36 6.29 8.65 -11.75
N PRO A 37 5.29 8.61 -12.66
CA PRO A 37 3.89 8.43 -12.27
C PRO A 37 3.65 7.06 -11.61
N MET A 38 4.39 6.02 -12.01
CA MET A 38 4.33 4.70 -11.39
C MET A 38 4.81 4.74 -9.93
N GLY A 39 5.97 5.36 -9.67
CA GLY A 39 6.49 5.57 -8.32
C GLY A 39 5.57 6.44 -7.46
N LEU A 40 5.00 7.48 -8.06
CA LEU A 40 4.04 8.37 -7.39
C LEU A 40 2.78 7.61 -6.96
N PHE A 41 2.26 6.72 -7.80
CA PHE A 41 1.12 5.86 -7.45
C PHE A 41 1.40 5.02 -6.19
N PHE A 42 2.52 4.31 -6.13
CA PHE A 42 2.89 3.52 -4.94
C PHE A 42 3.17 4.37 -3.71
N LEU A 43 3.75 5.56 -3.89
CA LEU A 43 3.97 6.52 -2.81
C LEU A 43 2.65 7.02 -2.23
N LEU A 44 1.69 7.41 -3.08
CA LEU A 44 0.35 7.81 -2.65
C LEU A 44 -0.38 6.67 -1.93
N GLN A 45 -0.30 5.44 -2.45
CA GLN A 45 -0.86 4.27 -1.75
C GLN A 45 -0.23 4.06 -0.37
N ALA A 46 1.07 4.28 -0.21
CA ALA A 46 1.75 4.13 1.08
C ALA A 46 1.43 5.28 2.05
N VAL A 47 1.27 6.51 1.57
CA VAL A 47 0.95 7.68 2.39
C VAL A 47 -0.51 7.65 2.84
N PHE A 48 -1.43 7.51 1.89
CA PHE A 48 -2.87 7.54 2.13
C PHE A 48 -3.45 6.19 2.57
N ASN A 49 -2.63 5.12 2.54
CA ASN A 49 -3.06 3.74 2.78
C ASN A 49 -4.24 3.33 1.85
N TRP A 50 -4.29 3.94 0.66
CA TRP A 50 -5.38 3.76 -0.30
C TRP A 50 -5.18 2.43 -1.02
N GLY A 51 -5.98 1.43 -0.65
CA GLY A 51 -5.91 0.10 -1.24
C GLY A 51 -6.99 -0.83 -0.70
N CYS A 52 -7.54 -1.63 -1.61
CA CYS A 52 -8.49 -2.70 -1.28
C CYS A 52 -7.73 -3.81 -0.54
N GLY A 53 -7.75 -3.80 0.81
CA GLY A 53 -7.12 -4.85 1.63
C GLY A 53 -6.44 -4.39 2.91
N LEU A 54 -6.26 -3.08 3.14
CA LEU A 54 -5.49 -2.59 4.31
C LEU A 54 -6.33 -2.34 5.56
N GLN A 55 -7.65 -2.37 5.44
CA GLN A 55 -8.57 -2.15 6.56
C GLN A 55 -9.39 -3.41 6.90
N GLY A 56 -9.05 -4.59 6.40
CA GLY A 56 -9.81 -5.83 6.68
C GLY A 56 -11.26 -5.85 6.16
N ASN A 57 -11.75 -4.77 5.55
CA ASN A 57 -13.15 -4.62 5.14
C ASN A 57 -13.52 -5.32 3.81
N CYS A 58 -12.56 -5.97 3.12
CA CYS A 58 -12.87 -6.93 2.06
C CYS A 58 -12.92 -8.36 2.61
N SER A 59 -13.51 -8.53 3.79
CA SER A 59 -13.95 -9.84 4.26
C SER A 59 -15.26 -10.19 3.56
N VAL A 60 -15.25 -11.19 2.67
CA VAL A 60 -16.48 -11.89 2.30
C VAL A 60 -17.04 -12.50 3.58
N ASN A 61 -18.21 -12.04 4.00
CA ASN A 61 -18.90 -12.60 5.15
C ASN A 61 -19.49 -13.95 4.72
N TYR A 62 -18.72 -15.03 4.90
CA TYR A 62 -19.26 -16.37 4.75
C TYR A 62 -20.26 -16.60 5.89
N LYS A 63 -21.55 -16.40 5.61
CA LYS A 63 -22.63 -16.79 6.51
C LYS A 63 -22.48 -18.28 6.76
N LYS A 64 -22.13 -18.67 7.99
CA LYS A 64 -22.16 -20.07 8.40
C LYS A 64 -23.63 -20.45 8.50
N GLU A 65 -24.14 -21.18 7.52
CA GLU A 65 -25.46 -21.80 7.61
C GLU A 65 -25.34 -22.94 8.65
N SER A 66 -25.89 -22.71 9.84
CA SER A 66 -26.06 -23.74 10.86
C SER A 66 -27.05 -24.77 10.31
N HIS A 67 -26.55 -25.89 9.79
CA HIS A 67 -27.35 -27.10 9.69
C HIS A 67 -27.56 -27.62 11.12
N GLU A 68 -28.73 -27.29 11.67
CA GLU A 68 -29.35 -28.02 12.79
C GLU A 68 -29.94 -29.35 12.28
#